data_AF-A0A1S0TLQ8-F1
#
_entry.id   AF-A0A1S0TLQ8-F1
#
_cell.length_a   1.000
_cell.length_b   1.000
_cell.length_c   1.000
_cell.angle_alpha   90.00
_cell.angle_beta   90.00
_cell.angle_gamma   90.00
#
_symmetry.space_group_name_H-M   'P 1'
#
loop_
_entity.id
_entity.type
_entity.pdbx_description
1 polymer ?
#
loop_
_entity_poly.entity_id
_entity_poly.type
_entity_poly.pdbx_seq_one_letter_code
_entity_poly.pdbx_strand_id
1 'polypeptide(L)'
;MYLKGTFGIHTIFFLLLLTVHYSWTSNYYCGPNNNAFYRLLSQLFTMPCEQYQINFCCLMHDQCYDNCNVTQLACDTFFCNCLNDIQTNFYCRTIIHSIHCNFSQWFGKSYKCSFTE
;
A
#
# COMPACT_ATOMS: atom_id res chain seq x y z
N MET A 1 -6.13 -40.38 -35.29
CA MET A 1 -5.86 -38.94 -35.48
C MET A 1 -6.33 -38.20 -34.23
N TYR A 2 -5.37 -37.81 -33.40
CA TYR A 2 -5.56 -37.00 -32.20
C TYR A 2 -6.01 -35.60 -32.59
N LEU A 3 -7.15 -35.11 -32.07
CA LEU A 3 -7.53 -33.68 -32.05
C LEU A 3 -8.76 -33.50 -31.14
N LYS A 4 -8.58 -33.68 -29.82
CA LYS A 4 -9.61 -33.37 -28.82
C LYS A 4 -9.01 -32.89 -27.49
N GLY A 5 -7.90 -32.14 -27.57
CA GLY A 5 -7.15 -31.68 -26.40
C GLY A 5 -6.81 -30.19 -26.37
N THR A 6 -6.95 -29.46 -27.48
CA THR A 6 -6.41 -28.10 -27.61
C THR A 6 -7.40 -26.99 -27.23
N PHE A 7 -8.70 -27.28 -27.18
CA PHE A 7 -9.72 -26.23 -27.01
C PHE A 7 -9.86 -25.75 -25.56
N GLY A 8 -9.77 -26.65 -24.56
CA GLY A 8 -9.92 -26.27 -23.14
C GLY A 8 -8.70 -25.57 -22.53
N ILE A 9 -7.50 -25.86 -23.03
CA ILE A 9 -6.23 -25.31 -22.49
C ILE A 9 -6.12 -23.82 -22.82
N HIS A 10 -6.53 -23.41 -24.03
CA HIS A 10 -6.53 -22.00 -24.42
C HIS A 10 -7.55 -21.17 -23.63
N THR A 11 -8.74 -21.70 -23.34
CA THR A 11 -9.75 -20.97 -22.55
C THR A 11 -9.29 -20.77 -21.12
N ILE A 12 -8.67 -21.78 -20.49
CA ILE A 12 -8.11 -21.69 -19.13
C ILE A 12 -6.95 -20.68 -19.09
N PHE A 13 -6.06 -20.71 -20.09
CA PHE A 13 -4.95 -19.76 -20.19
C PHE A 13 -5.45 -18.32 -20.37
N PHE A 14 -6.51 -18.12 -21.17
CA PHE A 14 -7.14 -16.81 -21.36
C PHE A 14 -7.83 -16.29 -20.10
N LEU A 15 -8.47 -17.17 -19.32
CA LEU A 15 -9.08 -16.84 -18.04
C LEU A 15 -8.02 -16.50 -16.97
N LEU A 16 -6.89 -17.22 -16.94
CA LEU A 16 -5.74 -16.90 -16.09
C LEU A 16 -5.13 -15.55 -16.44
N LEU A 17 -4.97 -15.24 -17.74
CA LEU A 17 -4.50 -13.94 -18.20
C LEU A 17 -5.47 -12.80 -17.82
N LEU A 18 -6.79 -13.01 -17.93
CA LEU A 18 -7.79 -12.03 -17.50
C LEU A 18 -7.74 -11.75 -15.98
N THR A 19 -7.52 -12.77 -15.14
CA THR A 19 -7.34 -12.59 -13.69
C THR A 19 -6.03 -11.87 -13.31
N VAL A 20 -4.97 -12.06 -14.10
CA VAL A 20 -3.70 -11.35 -13.93
C VAL A 20 -3.84 -9.88 -14.34
N HIS A 21 -4.59 -9.59 -15.41
CA HIS A 21 -4.79 -8.22 -15.90
C HIS A 21 -5.69 -7.37 -15.01
N TYR A 22 -6.67 -7.96 -14.29
CA TYR A 22 -7.53 -7.18 -13.38
C TYR A 22 -6.81 -6.76 -12.08
N SER A 23 -5.62 -7.32 -11.81
CA SER A 23 -4.91 -7.10 -10.55
C SER A 23 -3.83 -6.02 -10.61
N TRP A 24 -3.70 -5.27 -11.71
CA TRP A 24 -2.50 -4.43 -11.89
C TRP A 24 -2.77 -3.07 -12.55
N THR A 25 -3.32 -2.12 -11.77
CA THR A 25 -3.12 -0.68 -12.05
C THR A 25 -3.03 0.21 -10.81
N SER A 26 -3.08 -0.32 -9.58
CA SER A 26 -2.92 0.53 -8.40
C SER A 26 -1.44 0.81 -8.16
N ASN A 27 -0.99 2.04 -8.43
CA ASN A 27 0.31 2.52 -7.93
C ASN A 27 0.41 2.25 -6.42
N TYR A 28 1.51 1.68 -5.97
CA TYR A 28 1.75 1.43 -4.55
C TYR A 28 2.45 2.65 -3.91
N TYR A 29 1.75 3.35 -3.04
CA TYR A 29 2.13 4.65 -2.45
C TYR A 29 2.81 4.51 -1.08
N CYS A 30 2.77 3.34 -0.44
CA CYS A 30 3.45 3.18 0.85
C CYS A 30 4.97 3.14 0.67
N GLY A 31 5.64 4.16 1.20
CA GLY A 31 7.09 4.31 1.19
C GLY A 31 7.55 5.55 0.41
N PRO A 32 8.79 6.02 0.63
CA PRO A 32 9.29 7.24 0.03
C PRO A 32 9.33 7.17 -1.51
N ASN A 33 8.77 8.18 -2.19
CA ASN A 33 8.68 8.25 -3.65
C ASN A 33 10.04 8.20 -4.36
N ASN A 34 11.10 8.67 -3.70
CA ASN A 34 12.45 8.67 -4.27
C ASN A 34 13.21 7.34 -4.06
N ASN A 35 12.63 6.33 -3.42
CA ASN A 35 13.27 5.05 -3.15
C ASN A 35 12.36 3.87 -3.46
N ALA A 36 12.53 3.31 -4.66
CA ALA A 36 11.77 2.14 -5.12
C ALA A 36 11.96 0.89 -4.22
N PHE A 37 13.15 0.73 -3.61
CA PHE A 37 13.43 -0.38 -2.71
C PHE A 37 12.51 -0.41 -1.48
N TYR A 38 12.30 0.73 -0.82
CA TYR A 38 11.42 0.80 0.35
C TYR A 38 9.94 0.58 -0.01
N ARG A 39 9.51 1.05 -1.19
CA ARG A 39 8.16 0.78 -1.71
C ARG A 39 7.95 -0.71 -1.96
N LEU A 40 8.90 -1.37 -2.62
CA LEU A 40 8.84 -2.82 -2.85
C LEU A 40 8.83 -3.60 -1.53
N LEU A 41 9.68 -3.20 -0.57
CA LEU A 41 9.76 -3.85 0.72
C LEU A 41 8.44 -3.71 1.51
N SER A 42 7.87 -2.50 1.55
CA SER A 42 6.55 -2.27 2.15
C SER A 42 5.49 -3.12 1.45
N GLN A 43 5.48 -3.17 0.11
CA GLN A 43 4.54 -3.97 -0.66
C GLN A 43 4.65 -5.47 -0.33
N LEU A 44 5.86 -5.99 -0.16
CA LEU A 44 6.08 -7.39 0.19
C LEU A 44 5.54 -7.70 1.60
N PHE A 45 5.79 -6.83 2.57
CA PHE A 45 5.32 -7.01 3.95
C PHE A 45 3.80 -6.84 4.10
N THR A 46 3.16 -6.07 3.22
CA THR A 46 1.69 -5.88 3.22
C THR A 46 0.94 -6.94 2.40
N MET A 47 1.65 -7.80 1.66
CA MET A 47 1.05 -8.87 0.85
C MET A 47 0.08 -9.80 1.59
N PRO A 48 0.33 -10.24 2.86
CA PRO A 48 -0.64 -11.06 3.60
C PRO A 48 -1.77 -10.25 4.26
N CYS A 49 -1.85 -8.95 3.98
CA CYS A 49 -2.79 -8.01 4.59
C CYS A 49 -3.74 -7.41 3.55
N GLU A 50 -4.62 -6.51 3.99
CA GLU A 50 -5.52 -5.73 3.13
C GLU A 50 -4.75 -4.66 2.33
N GLN A 51 -3.87 -5.11 1.42
CA GLN A 51 -2.90 -4.27 0.73
C GLN A 51 -3.54 -3.08 0.01
N TYR A 52 -4.72 -3.27 -0.57
CA TYR A 52 -5.46 -2.19 -1.23
C TYR A 52 -5.84 -1.07 -0.25
N GLN A 53 -6.35 -1.42 0.93
CA GLN A 53 -6.78 -0.45 1.94
C GLN A 53 -5.57 0.25 2.59
N ILE A 54 -4.50 -0.50 2.86
CA ILE A 54 -3.25 0.04 3.38
C ILE A 54 -2.66 1.04 2.37
N ASN A 55 -2.62 0.67 1.09
CA ASN A 55 -2.15 1.53 0.02
C ASN A 55 -2.98 2.82 -0.14
N PHE A 56 -4.30 2.72 0.06
CA PHE A 56 -5.17 3.90 0.11
C PHE A 56 -4.83 4.83 1.28
N CYS A 57 -4.59 4.28 2.48
CA CYS A 57 -4.14 5.10 3.62
C CYS A 57 -2.82 5.82 3.34
N CYS A 58 -1.87 5.16 2.67
CA CYS A 58 -0.61 5.79 2.27
C CYS A 58 -0.80 6.91 1.25
N LEU A 59 -1.69 6.73 0.27
CA LEU A 59 -2.04 7.79 -0.67
C LEU A 59 -2.60 9.03 0.04
N MET A 60 -3.52 8.83 0.99
CA MET A 60 -4.11 9.94 1.75
C MET A 60 -3.08 10.62 2.67
N HIS A 61 -2.14 9.86 3.23
CA HIS A 61 -1.02 10.39 4.01
C HIS A 61 -0.10 11.28 3.17
N ASP A 62 0.29 10.82 1.98
CA ASP A 62 1.09 11.59 1.04
C ASP A 62 0.41 12.90 0.62
N GLN A 63 -0.91 12.86 0.40
CA GLN A 63 -1.73 14.04 0.09
C GLN A 63 -1.84 15.01 1.28
N CYS A 64 -1.96 14.49 2.50
CA CYS A 64 -1.96 15.33 3.70
C CYS A 64 -0.63 16.08 3.84
N TYR A 65 0.49 15.40 3.54
CA TYR A 65 1.82 15.99 3.54
C TYR A 65 2.05 17.03 2.43
N ASP A 66 1.26 17.01 1.35
CA ASP A 66 1.29 18.09 0.33
C ASP A 66 0.68 19.39 0.86
N ASN A 67 -0.11 19.34 1.94
CA ASN A 67 -0.71 20.52 2.57
C ASN A 67 0.13 21.03 3.74
N CYS A 68 1.01 22.02 3.48
CA CYS A 68 1.87 22.59 4.53
C CYS A 68 1.13 23.41 5.62
N ASN A 69 -0.19 23.57 5.55
CA ASN A 69 -0.97 24.16 6.65
C ASN A 69 -1.34 23.15 7.76
N VAL A 70 -1.11 21.85 7.52
CA VAL A 70 -1.41 20.79 8.49
C VAL A 70 -0.10 20.31 9.10
N THR A 71 -0.04 20.17 10.42
CA THR A 71 1.16 19.67 11.10
C THR A 71 1.43 18.21 10.75
N GLN A 72 2.70 17.82 10.76
CA GLN A 72 3.10 16.42 10.56
C GLN A 72 2.31 15.46 11.47
N LEU A 73 2.22 15.81 12.75
CA LEU A 73 1.54 15.01 13.75
C LEU A 73 0.06 14.77 13.40
N ALA A 74 -0.62 15.77 12.83
CA ALA A 74 -2.00 15.61 12.41
C ALA A 74 -2.13 14.63 11.23
N CYS A 75 -1.24 14.73 10.22
CA CYS A 75 -1.21 13.79 9.10
C CYS A 75 -0.85 12.36 9.54
N ASP A 76 0.15 12.21 10.40
CA ASP A 76 0.55 10.90 10.94
C ASP A 76 -0.56 10.29 11.80
N THR A 77 -1.24 11.09 12.63
CA THR A 77 -2.39 10.62 13.43
C THR A 77 -3.53 10.17 12.53
N PHE A 78 -3.84 10.95 11.48
CA PHE A 78 -4.85 10.58 10.49
C PHE A 78 -4.49 9.26 9.78
N PHE A 79 -3.23 9.10 9.39
CA PHE A 79 -2.74 7.88 8.76
C PHE A 79 -2.84 6.66 9.69
N CYS A 80 -2.41 6.77 10.94
CA CYS A 80 -2.51 5.68 11.91
C CYS A 80 -3.97 5.29 12.20
N ASN A 81 -4.88 6.26 12.24
CA ASN A 81 -6.31 6.00 12.36
C ASN A 81 -6.87 5.28 11.14
N CYS A 82 -6.50 5.71 9.93
CA CYS A 82 -6.89 5.04 8.69
C CYS A 82 -6.47 3.56 8.70
N LEU A 83 -5.23 3.27 9.14
CA LEU A 83 -4.77 1.88 9.27
C LEU A 83 -5.56 1.09 10.33
N ASN A 84 -5.90 1.70 11.47
CA ASN A 84 -6.65 1.03 12.54
C ASN A 84 -8.09 0.66 12.16
N ASP A 85 -8.70 1.41 11.25
CA ASP A 85 -10.07 1.16 10.77
C ASP A 85 -10.15 -0.03 9.78
N ILE A 86 -9.01 -0.46 9.22
CA ILE A 86 -8.95 -1.61 8.32
C ILE A 86 -9.26 -2.90 9.09
N GLN A 87 -10.33 -3.59 8.68
CA GLN A 87 -10.65 -4.92 9.21
C GLN A 87 -9.65 -5.95 8.65
N THR A 88 -8.70 -6.35 9.49
CA THR A 88 -7.66 -7.31 9.10
C THR A 88 -7.25 -8.23 10.27
N ASN A 89 -6.39 -9.20 9.97
CA ASN A 89 -5.83 -10.17 10.90
C ASN A 89 -4.99 -9.51 12.00
N PHE A 90 -4.85 -10.18 13.14
CA PHE A 90 -4.06 -9.69 14.28
C PHE A 90 -2.62 -9.35 13.89
N TYR A 91 -1.99 -10.15 13.02
CA TYR A 91 -0.64 -9.87 12.51
C TYR A 91 -0.57 -8.49 11.82
N CYS A 92 -1.48 -8.23 10.87
CA CYS A 92 -1.49 -7.00 10.11
C CYS A 92 -1.79 -5.79 11.00
N ARG A 93 -2.77 -5.93 11.90
CA ARG A 93 -3.16 -4.88 12.84
C ARG A 93 -2.06 -4.54 13.84
N THR A 94 -1.42 -5.54 14.45
CA THR A 94 -0.49 -5.32 15.55
C THR A 94 0.92 -5.02 15.06
N ILE A 95 1.36 -5.67 13.97
CA ILE A 95 2.73 -5.55 13.48
C ILE A 95 2.79 -4.57 12.31
N ILE A 96 2.07 -4.86 11.21
CA ILE A 96 2.22 -4.09 9.97
C ILE A 96 1.72 -2.65 10.14
N HIS A 97 0.55 -2.44 10.74
CA HIS A 97 0.01 -1.09 10.94
C HIS A 97 0.87 -0.29 11.92
N SER A 98 1.30 -0.90 13.03
CA SER A 98 2.20 -0.27 14.00
C SER A 98 3.54 0.13 13.38
N ILE A 99 4.14 -0.74 12.56
CA ILE A 99 5.39 -0.43 11.85
C ILE A 99 5.19 0.76 10.91
N HIS A 100 4.13 0.77 10.10
CA HIS A 100 3.85 1.87 9.19
C HIS A 100 3.62 3.19 9.95
N CYS A 101 2.82 3.16 11.02
CA CYS A 101 2.56 4.31 11.88
C CYS A 101 3.84 4.85 12.52
N ASN A 102 4.62 4.00 13.20
CA ASN A 102 5.86 4.42 13.86
C ASN A 102 6.92 4.92 12.86
N PHE A 103 7.04 4.26 11.70
CA PHE A 103 7.99 4.67 10.67
C PHE A 103 7.65 6.06 10.11
N SER A 104 6.36 6.35 9.87
CA SER A 104 5.93 7.68 9.42
C SER A 104 6.26 8.77 10.44
N GLN A 105 6.05 8.53 11.73
CA GLN A 105 6.37 9.50 12.79
C GLN A 105 7.89 9.76 12.93
N TRP A 106 8.71 8.72 12.79
CA TRP A 106 10.16 8.83 12.95
C TRP A 106 10.85 9.47 11.75
N PHE A 107 10.40 9.14 10.54
CA PHE A 107 11.07 9.58 9.30
C PHE A 107 10.32 10.69 8.58
N GLY A 108 9.06 10.98 8.92
CA GLY A 108 8.20 11.95 8.26
C GLY A 108 8.75 13.38 8.25
N LYS A 109 9.56 13.76 9.24
CA LYS A 109 10.19 15.09 9.36
C LYS A 109 11.03 15.48 8.14
N SER A 110 11.46 14.52 7.33
CA SER A 110 12.42 14.73 6.25
C SER A 110 11.80 15.06 4.89
N TYR A 111 10.47 14.96 4.69
CA TYR A 111 9.97 14.72 3.34
C TYR A 111 9.22 15.85 2.61
N LYS A 112 8.57 16.84 3.25
CA LYS A 112 7.88 17.90 2.47
C LYS A 112 7.85 19.31 3.07
N CYS A 113 7.42 19.50 4.32
CA CYS A 113 7.25 20.85 4.88
C CYS A 113 8.21 21.07 6.06
N SER A 114 8.88 22.23 6.08
CA SER A 114 9.67 22.67 7.24
C SER A 114 8.70 23.08 8.35
N PHE A 115 8.30 22.13 9.21
CA PHE A 115 7.47 22.46 10.36
C PHE A 115 8.31 23.32 11.33
N THR A 116 8.12 24.63 11.31
CA THR A 116 8.52 25.48 12.44
C THR A 116 7.64 25.10 13.62
N GLU A 117 8.29 24.65 14.69
CA GLU A 117 7.68 24.35 16.00
C GLU A 117 6.83 25.49 16.54
#